data_AF-A0A4Y4LY19-F1
#
_entry.id   AF-A0A4Y4LY19-F1
#
_cell.length_a   1.000
_cell.length_b   1.000
_cell.length_c   1.000
_cell.angle_alpha   90.00
_cell.angle_beta   90.00
_cell.angle_gamma   90.00
#
_symmetry.space_group_name_H-M   'P 1'
#
loop_
_entity.id
_entity.type
_entity.pdbx_description
1 polymer ?
#
loop_
_entity_poly.entity_id
_entity_poly.type
_entity_poly.pdbx_seq_one_letter_code
_entity_poly.pdbx_strand_id
1 'polypeptide(L)'
;MRMKEDHMGNGQLKAAYNLQLSTENQFIINYTLHPNPGDTKTLLAHIKNFEHLYHKSPNEIVADAGYGSEENYIFLQKRKVKAYIKYNYFDKDQKTKTITSSPSNPKLSKLRHKPLVYY
;
A
#
# COMPACT_ATOMS: atom_id res chain seq x y z
N MET A 1 -8.14 11.79 0.55
CA MET A 1 -8.43 13.02 -0.23
C MET A 1 -9.19 14.04 0.62
N ARG A 2 -9.14 15.34 0.29
CA ARG A 2 -9.96 16.39 0.92
C ARG A 2 -10.75 17.10 -0.17
N MET A 3 -12.08 17.04 -0.15
CA MET A 3 -12.89 17.84 -1.09
C MET A 3 -12.93 19.29 -0.61
N LYS A 4 -12.75 20.24 -1.54
CA LYS A 4 -12.81 21.69 -1.26
C LYS A 4 -14.26 22.13 -0.97
N GLU A 5 -14.41 23.20 -0.21
CA GLU A 5 -15.67 23.65 0.39
C GLU A 5 -16.71 24.27 -0.56
N ASP A 6 -17.93 24.24 -0.04
CA ASP A 6 -19.14 24.97 -0.43
C ASP A 6 -18.87 26.49 -0.57
N HIS A 7 -19.50 27.07 -1.60
CA HIS A 7 -19.54 28.51 -1.91
C HIS A 7 -20.01 29.39 -0.72
N MET A 8 -20.64 28.82 0.31
CA MET A 8 -21.16 29.50 1.51
C MET A 8 -20.18 29.64 2.69
N GLY A 9 -18.94 29.15 2.60
CA GLY A 9 -17.86 29.55 3.54
C GLY A 9 -17.96 29.05 4.99
N ASN A 10 -18.77 28.03 5.28
CA ASN A 10 -19.02 27.54 6.64
C ASN A 10 -17.99 26.53 7.18
N GLY A 11 -16.84 26.32 6.55
CA GLY A 11 -15.73 25.56 7.16
C GLY A 11 -15.99 24.05 7.33
N GLN A 12 -17.16 23.55 6.91
CA GLN A 12 -17.58 22.18 7.18
C GLN A 12 -17.13 21.26 6.05
N LEU A 13 -16.03 20.56 6.31
CA LEU A 13 -15.40 19.61 5.40
C LEU A 13 -16.37 18.46 5.05
N LYS A 14 -16.60 18.23 3.74
CA LYS A 14 -17.35 17.07 3.27
C LYS A 14 -16.54 15.79 3.46
N ALA A 15 -17.19 14.73 3.94
CA ALA A 15 -16.57 13.41 4.03
C ALA A 15 -16.10 12.95 2.65
N ALA A 16 -14.85 12.51 2.56
CA ALA A 16 -14.26 11.94 1.37
C ALA A 16 -13.62 10.61 1.73
N TYR A 17 -13.84 9.59 0.89
CA TYR A 17 -13.31 8.25 1.09
C TYR A 17 -12.33 7.92 -0.02
N ASN A 18 -11.25 7.22 0.33
CA ASN A 18 -10.35 6.61 -0.61
C ASN A 18 -10.92 5.23 -0.99
N LEU A 19 -11.32 5.09 -2.27
CA LEU A 19 -11.74 3.80 -2.83
C LEU A 19 -10.51 2.98 -3.20
N GLN A 20 -10.54 1.71 -2.81
CA GLN A 20 -9.54 0.71 -3.12
C GLN A 20 -10.19 -0.39 -3.96
N LEU A 21 -9.51 -0.81 -5.03
CA LEU A 21 -9.99 -1.83 -5.96
C LEU A 21 -8.93 -2.92 -6.14
N SER A 22 -9.34 -4.18 -6.05
CA SER A 22 -8.57 -5.32 -6.52
C SER A 22 -9.09 -5.77 -7.87
N THR A 23 -8.17 -6.08 -8.77
CA THR A 23 -8.50 -6.64 -10.09
C THR A 23 -7.69 -7.89 -10.36
N GLU A 24 -8.29 -8.84 -11.06
CA GLU A 24 -7.65 -10.07 -11.54
C GLU A 24 -8.25 -10.44 -12.89
N ASN A 25 -7.42 -10.74 -13.88
CA ASN A 25 -7.86 -11.13 -15.24
C ASN A 25 -8.89 -10.17 -15.87
N GLN A 26 -8.70 -8.86 -15.68
CA GLN A 26 -9.60 -7.79 -16.15
C GLN A 26 -10.97 -7.72 -15.44
N PHE A 27 -11.14 -8.45 -14.33
CA PHE A 27 -12.33 -8.36 -13.48
C PHE A 27 -12.04 -7.61 -12.20
N ILE A 28 -13.01 -6.84 -11.71
CA ILE A 28 -12.99 -6.31 -10.35
C ILE A 28 -13.45 -7.42 -9.40
N ILE A 29 -12.59 -7.79 -8.46
CA ILE A 29 -12.83 -8.89 -7.51
C ILE A 29 -13.08 -8.38 -6.09
N ASN A 30 -12.61 -7.18 -5.75
CA ASN A 30 -12.87 -6.62 -4.43
C ASN A 30 -12.84 -5.11 -4.46
N TYR A 31 -13.61 -4.48 -3.58
CA TYR A 31 -13.53 -3.05 -3.33
C TYR A 31 -13.70 -2.75 -1.84
N THR A 32 -13.04 -1.70 -1.36
CA THR A 32 -13.23 -1.20 0.01
C THR A 32 -13.12 0.32 0.06
N LEU A 33 -13.88 0.95 0.94
CA LEU A 33 -13.86 2.39 1.17
C LEU A 33 -13.14 2.69 2.48
N HIS A 34 -12.19 3.63 2.44
CA HIS A 34 -11.41 4.02 3.61
C HIS A 34 -11.54 5.52 3.89
N PRO A 35 -11.79 5.94 5.14
CA PRO A 35 -11.80 7.36 5.49
C PRO A 35 -10.38 7.94 5.56
N ASN A 36 -9.35 7.08 5.60
CA ASN A 36 -7.97 7.49 5.71
C ASN A 36 -7.51 8.19 4.42
N PRO A 37 -6.80 9.34 4.53
CA PRO A 37 -6.36 10.08 3.35
C PRO A 37 -5.18 9.44 2.63
N GLY A 38 -4.39 8.58 3.29
CA GLY A 38 -3.20 7.95 2.73
C GLY A 38 -3.33 6.44 2.60
N ASP A 39 -2.77 5.91 1.52
CA ASP A 39 -2.96 4.52 1.08
C ASP A 39 -2.14 3.49 1.89
N THR A 40 -1.10 3.94 2.60
CA THR A 40 -0.27 3.08 3.46
C THR A 40 -1.09 2.28 4.48
N LYS A 41 -2.21 2.82 4.96
CA LYS A 41 -3.06 2.20 5.99
C LYS A 41 -4.24 1.41 5.42
N THR A 42 -4.50 1.48 4.12
CA THR A 42 -5.71 0.90 3.52
C THR A 42 -5.50 -0.55 3.09
N LEU A 43 -4.27 -0.92 2.69
CA LEU A 43 -3.94 -2.26 2.16
C LEU A 43 -4.30 -3.38 3.12
N LEU A 44 -3.93 -3.26 4.39
CA LEU A 44 -4.14 -4.30 5.39
C LEU A 44 -5.63 -4.64 5.54
N ALA A 45 -6.47 -3.61 5.65
CA ALA A 45 -7.91 -3.77 5.75
C ALA A 45 -8.51 -4.29 4.43
N HIS A 46 -7.99 -3.85 3.28
CA HIS A 46 -8.42 -4.33 1.97
C HIS A 46 -8.15 -5.84 1.78
N ILE A 47 -6.96 -6.32 2.14
CA ILE A 47 -6.61 -7.74 2.03
C ILE A 47 -7.40 -8.58 3.04
N LYS A 48 -7.60 -8.10 4.27
CA LYS A 48 -8.45 -8.81 5.24
C LYS A 48 -9.88 -8.97 4.74
N ASN A 49 -10.42 -7.93 4.08
CA ASN A 49 -11.74 -8.01 3.48
C ASN A 49 -11.77 -9.01 2.31
N PHE A 50 -10.74 -9.03 1.46
CA PHE A 50 -10.58 -10.07 0.43
C PHE A 50 -10.54 -11.49 1.03
N GLU A 51 -9.73 -11.70 2.07
CA GLU A 51 -9.63 -12.99 2.78
C GLU A 51 -10.97 -13.42 3.39
N HIS A 52 -11.75 -12.46 3.90
CA HIS A 52 -13.08 -12.72 4.43
C HIS A 52 -14.06 -13.15 3.32
N LEU A 53 -14.03 -12.50 2.15
CA LEU A 53 -14.94 -12.79 1.04
C LEU A 53 -14.63 -14.12 0.35
N TYR A 54 -13.36 -14.45 0.18
CA TYR A 54 -12.93 -15.60 -0.61
C TYR A 54 -12.37 -16.76 0.21
N HIS A 55 -12.28 -16.59 1.54
CA HIS A 55 -11.66 -17.56 2.46
C HIS A 55 -10.25 -17.99 2.03
N LYS A 56 -9.54 -17.13 1.31
CA LYS A 56 -8.20 -17.35 0.78
C LYS A 56 -7.37 -16.06 0.78
N SER A 57 -6.06 -16.19 0.93
CA SER A 57 -5.13 -15.08 0.70
C SER A 57 -4.78 -14.97 -0.79
N PRO A 58 -4.52 -13.77 -1.31
CA PRO A 58 -3.98 -13.62 -2.66
C PRO A 58 -2.58 -14.23 -2.76
N ASN A 59 -2.24 -14.82 -3.90
CA ASN A 59 -0.90 -15.37 -4.11
C ASN A 59 0.12 -14.26 -4.32
N GLU A 60 -0.26 -13.26 -5.12
CA GLU A 60 0.58 -12.13 -5.49
C GLU A 60 -0.22 -10.83 -5.43
N ILE A 61 0.44 -9.73 -5.08
CA ILE A 61 -0.14 -8.38 -5.06
C ILE A 61 0.80 -7.43 -5.79
N VAL A 62 0.23 -6.65 -6.70
CA VAL A 62 0.91 -5.54 -7.39
C VAL A 62 0.24 -4.25 -6.94
N ALA A 63 1.02 -3.28 -6.45
CA ALA A 63 0.49 -2.00 -6.01
C ALA A 63 1.51 -0.87 -6.18
N ASP A 64 1.04 0.37 -6.13
CA ASP A 64 1.91 1.55 -6.23
C ASP A 64 2.80 1.74 -4.99
N ALA A 65 3.75 2.69 -5.08
CA ALA A 65 4.68 2.98 -4.00
C ALA A 65 4.02 3.54 -2.73
N GLY A 66 2.81 4.08 -2.84
CA GLY A 66 2.01 4.58 -1.73
C GLY A 66 1.63 3.49 -0.72
N TYR A 67 1.63 2.21 -1.14
CA TYR A 67 1.45 1.07 -0.25
C TYR A 67 2.76 0.56 0.38
N GLY A 68 3.92 1.11 -0.01
CA GLY A 68 5.25 0.67 0.39
C GLY A 68 5.65 1.04 1.81
N SER A 69 4.96 0.49 2.81
CA SER A 69 5.26 0.67 4.25
C SER A 69 5.85 -0.60 4.88
N GLU A 70 6.69 -0.44 5.92
CA GLU A 70 7.25 -1.58 6.67
C GLU A 70 6.17 -2.53 7.18
N GLU A 71 5.08 -1.96 7.71
CA GLU A 71 3.95 -2.70 8.23
C GLU A 71 3.30 -3.57 7.14
N ASN A 72 3.11 -3.01 5.94
CA ASN A 72 2.55 -3.74 4.81
C ASN A 72 3.48 -4.87 4.35
N TYR A 73 4.79 -4.61 4.25
CA TYR A 73 5.75 -5.66 3.89
C TYR A 73 5.79 -6.80 4.89
N ILE A 74 5.81 -6.50 6.20
CA ILE A 74 5.78 -7.52 7.26
C ILE A 74 4.48 -8.33 7.19
N PHE A 75 3.34 -7.66 6.96
CA PHE A 75 2.06 -8.33 6.83
C PHE A 75 2.04 -9.32 5.65
N LEU A 76 2.45 -8.86 4.45
CA LEU A 76 2.49 -9.68 3.24
C LEU A 76 3.46 -10.85 3.39
N GLN A 77 4.62 -10.62 3.99
CA GLN A 77 5.60 -11.67 4.27
C GLN A 77 5.05 -12.73 5.23
N LYS A 78 4.36 -12.32 6.31
CA LYS A 78 3.73 -13.27 7.26
C LYS A 78 2.65 -14.12 6.58
N ARG A 79 1.93 -13.54 5.62
CA ARG A 79 0.90 -14.22 4.83
C ARG A 79 1.45 -15.00 3.64
N LYS A 80 2.78 -15.00 3.44
CA LYS A 80 3.47 -15.62 2.28
C LYS A 80 2.93 -15.11 0.93
N VAL A 81 2.46 -13.87 0.90
CA VAL A 81 1.99 -13.20 -0.32
C VAL A 81 3.18 -12.55 -1.01
N LYS A 82 3.33 -12.81 -2.30
CA LYS A 82 4.38 -12.16 -3.11
C LYS A 82 3.97 -10.71 -3.39
N ALA A 83 4.80 -9.76 -2.98
CA ALA A 83 4.45 -8.35 -3.02
C ALA A 83 5.33 -7.59 -4.01
N TYR A 84 4.74 -7.09 -5.10
CA TYR A 84 5.37 -6.18 -6.05
C TYR A 84 4.94 -4.75 -5.73
N ILE A 85 5.56 -4.21 -4.68
CA ILE A 85 5.26 -2.86 -4.16
C ILE A 85 6.57 -2.11 -4.00
N LYS A 86 6.73 -1.04 -4.77
CA LYS A 86 7.91 -0.18 -4.75
C LYS A 86 8.05 0.52 -3.40
N TYR A 87 9.26 0.53 -2.83
CA TYR A 87 9.51 1.28 -1.60
C TYR A 87 9.90 2.73 -1.91
N ASN A 88 9.64 3.64 -0.97
CA ASN A 88 9.79 5.10 -1.17
C ASN A 88 11.16 5.57 -1.70
N TYR A 89 12.24 4.87 -1.37
CA TYR A 89 13.62 5.24 -1.76
C TYR A 89 14.10 4.55 -3.04
N PHE A 90 13.27 3.72 -3.67
CA PHE A 90 13.67 2.90 -4.80
C PHE A 90 14.25 3.73 -5.96
N ASP A 91 13.56 4.82 -6.36
CA ASP A 91 14.02 5.67 -7.47
C ASP A 91 15.36 6.35 -7.16
N LYS A 92 15.56 6.72 -5.90
CA LYS A 92 16.81 7.32 -5.46
C LYS A 92 17.92 6.28 -5.52
N ASP A 93 17.68 5.10 -4.96
CA ASP A 93 18.64 4.01 -4.86
C ASP A 93 19.06 3.49 -6.25
N GLN A 94 18.12 3.44 -7.21
CA GLN A 94 18.40 3.12 -8.61
C GLN A 94 19.31 4.17 -9.28
N LYS A 95 19.02 5.47 -9.07
CA LYS A 95 19.82 6.56 -9.66
C LYS A 95 21.22 6.64 -9.07
N THR A 96 21.36 6.45 -7.76
CA THR A 96 22.65 6.52 -7.06
C THR A 96 23.43 5.21 -7.12
N LYS A 97 22.81 4.12 -7.59
CA LYS A 97 23.33 2.73 -7.50
C LYS A 97 23.75 2.34 -6.08
N THR A 98 23.21 3.03 -5.08
CA THR A 98 23.59 2.90 -3.68
C THR A 98 22.32 2.79 -2.86
N ILE A 99 22.15 1.67 -2.17
CA ILE A 99 20.98 1.44 -1.32
C ILE A 99 21.03 2.44 -0.16
N THR A 100 19.99 3.25 -0.02
CA THR A 100 19.89 4.16 1.12
C THR A 100 19.74 3.32 2.38
N SER A 101 20.78 3.29 3.23
CA SER A 101 20.72 2.70 4.55
C SER A 101 20.24 3.74 5.54
N SER A 102 19.28 3.37 6.40
CA SER A 102 18.82 4.21 7.50
C SER A 102 19.21 3.54 8.82
N PRO A 103 20.08 4.16 9.64
CA PRO A 103 20.44 3.66 10.96
C PRO A 103 19.24 3.59 11.92
N SER A 104 18.26 4.48 11.73
CA SER A 104 17.06 4.59 12.57
C SER A 104 15.97 3.56 12.23
N ASN A 105 16.05 2.87 11.09
CA ASN A 105 15.16 1.75 10.77
C ASN A 105 15.92 0.58 10.12
N PRO A 106 16.61 -0.24 10.93
CA PRO A 106 17.46 -1.32 10.43
C PRO A 106 16.68 -2.47 9.80
N LYS A 107 15.40 -2.67 10.15
CA LYS A 107 14.53 -3.71 9.57
C LYS A 107 14.12 -3.35 8.15
N LEU A 108 13.67 -2.12 7.92
CA LEU A 108 13.37 -1.61 6.59
C LEU A 108 14.62 -1.56 5.70
N SER A 109 15.77 -1.18 6.29
CA SER A 109 17.07 -1.25 5.58
C SER A 109 17.36 -2.69 5.10
N LYS A 110 17.21 -3.70 5.96
CA LYS A 110 17.39 -5.12 5.56
C LYS A 110 16.38 -5.58 4.49
N LEU A 111 15.15 -5.08 4.51
CA LEU A 111 14.15 -5.35 3.47
C LEU A 111 14.60 -4.81 2.10
N ARG A 112 15.25 -3.64 2.04
CA ARG A 112 15.82 -3.07 0.79
C ARG A 112 16.97 -3.92 0.22
N HIS A 113 17.69 -4.64 1.08
CA HIS A 113 18.81 -5.50 0.68
C HIS A 113 18.40 -6.93 0.34
N LYS A 114 17.15 -7.34 0.65
CA LYS A 114 16.63 -8.67 0.29
C LYS A 114 15.89 -8.58 -1.05
N PRO A 115 16.23 -9.42 -2.05
CA PRO A 115 15.48 -9.51 -3.29
C PRO A 115 14.20 -10.31 -3.05
N LEU A 116 13.26 -9.79 -2.24
CA LEU A 116 11.89 -10.27 -2.24
C LEU A 116 11.18 -9.61 -3.41
N VAL A 117 11.59 -9.97 -4.64
CA VAL A 117 11.05 -9.50 -5.94
C VAL A 117 10.38 -8.12 -5.83
N TYR A 118 11.19 -7.12 -5.52
CA TYR A 118 10.79 -5.71 -5.52
C TYR A 118 11.20 -5.15 -6.88
N TYR A 119 10.22 -4.80 -7.72
CA TYR A 119 10.46 -4.03 -8.94
C TYR A 119 10.85 -2.59 -8.64
#